data_AF-A0A1F3ZUQ2-F1
#
_entry.id   AF-A0A1F3ZUQ2-F1
#
_cell.length_a   1.000
_cell.length_b   1.000
_cell.length_c   1.000
_cell.angle_alpha   90.00
_cell.angle_beta   90.00
_cell.angle_gamma   90.00
#
_symmetry.space_group_name_H-M   'P 1'
#
loop_
_entity.id
_entity.type
_entity.pdbx_description
1 polymer ?
#
loop_
_entity_poly.entity_id
_entity_poly.type
_entity_poly.pdbx_seq_one_letter_code
_entity_poly.pdbx_strand_id
1 'polypeptide(L)'
;MNKLLFAAGLAICAAGAYAQQSAMQETGGMKWICGGVGADGRRELAALESQANLTLTFVTVKRGGYLADVGVQLYGAGAKSPLLQFTAGGPLCLLAVPAGRYRIEAAFGGAKRSTEASVAKDAKHALRVALAFPDEPWDGIRASDEEKRQAKEPW
;
A
#
# COMPACT_ATOMS: atom_id res chain seq x y z
N MET A 1 -54.60 46.14 -9.49
CA MET A 1 -53.50 46.47 -8.55
C MET A 1 -53.02 45.18 -7.89
N ASN A 2 -51.69 45.00 -7.82
CA ASN A 2 -50.93 43.93 -7.14
C ASN A 2 -50.95 42.54 -7.81
N LYS A 3 -49.83 41.81 -7.98
CA LYS A 3 -48.40 41.98 -7.60
C LYS A 3 -47.58 41.02 -8.48
N LEU A 4 -46.38 41.44 -8.90
CA LEU A 4 -45.33 40.55 -9.45
C LEU A 4 -44.97 39.45 -8.45
N LEU A 5 -44.73 38.23 -8.92
CA LEU A 5 -43.84 37.28 -8.23
C LEU A 5 -42.96 36.48 -9.20
N PHE A 6 -41.69 36.47 -8.83
CA PHE A 6 -40.50 35.85 -9.39
C PHE A 6 -40.64 34.35 -9.72
N ALA A 7 -40.11 33.92 -10.87
CA ALA A 7 -39.80 32.53 -11.13
C ALA A 7 -38.28 32.30 -11.02
N ALA A 8 -37.91 31.45 -10.07
CA ALA A 8 -36.55 31.11 -9.70
C ALA A 8 -35.86 30.26 -10.78
N GLY A 9 -34.68 30.70 -11.22
CA GLY A 9 -33.76 29.88 -12.01
C GLY A 9 -33.03 28.91 -11.10
N LEU A 10 -33.37 27.62 -11.19
CA LEU A 10 -32.70 26.54 -10.47
C LEU A 10 -31.34 26.26 -11.12
N ALA A 11 -30.27 26.81 -10.55
CA ALA A 11 -28.90 26.48 -10.94
C ALA A 11 -28.53 25.10 -10.37
N ILE A 12 -28.55 24.08 -11.23
CA ILE A 12 -28.03 22.75 -10.90
C ILE A 12 -26.50 22.81 -11.02
N CYS A 13 -25.83 23.08 -9.90
CA CYS A 13 -24.40 22.81 -9.79
C CYS A 13 -24.21 21.30 -9.63
N ALA A 14 -23.95 20.60 -10.74
CA ALA A 14 -23.44 19.23 -10.68
C ALA A 14 -22.01 19.27 -10.13
N ALA A 15 -21.87 19.12 -8.81
CA ALA A 15 -20.59 18.78 -8.20
C ALA A 15 -20.25 17.35 -8.64
N GLY A 16 -19.54 17.23 -9.76
CA GLY A 16 -18.86 15.99 -10.10
C GLY A 16 -17.85 15.69 -9.00
N ALA A 17 -18.20 14.74 -8.12
CA ALA A 17 -17.22 14.10 -7.28
C ALA A 17 -16.26 13.37 -8.21
N TYR A 18 -15.13 14.00 -8.53
CA TYR A 18 -14.02 13.29 -9.15
C TYR A 18 -13.58 12.24 -8.13
N ALA A 19 -13.95 10.99 -8.38
CA ALA A 19 -13.27 9.85 -7.79
C ALA A 19 -11.81 10.00 -8.20
N GLN A 20 -10.99 10.50 -7.29
CA GLN A 20 -9.56 10.67 -7.51
C GLN A 20 -9.00 9.27 -7.59
N GLN A 21 -8.92 8.74 -8.82
CA GLN A 21 -8.38 7.42 -9.08
C GLN A 21 -6.97 7.41 -8.52
N SER A 22 -6.78 6.66 -7.44
CA SER A 22 -5.52 6.57 -6.76
C SER A 22 -4.46 6.06 -7.72
N ALA A 23 -3.59 6.97 -8.17
CA ALA A 23 -2.52 6.64 -9.07
C ALA A 23 -1.36 6.06 -8.26
N MET A 24 -0.78 4.95 -8.73
CA MET A 24 0.48 4.46 -8.19
C MET A 24 1.56 5.54 -8.37
N GLN A 25 2.39 5.73 -7.35
CA GLN A 25 3.60 6.53 -7.43
C GLN A 25 4.59 5.87 -8.40
N GLU A 26 5.43 6.66 -9.07
CA GLU A 26 6.37 6.15 -10.07
C GLU A 26 7.76 6.78 -9.94
N THR A 27 8.80 5.97 -10.05
CA THR A 27 10.21 6.41 -10.09
C THR A 27 11.06 5.33 -10.77
N GLY A 28 11.91 5.73 -11.70
CA GLY A 28 12.88 4.80 -12.33
C GLY A 28 12.23 3.61 -13.05
N GLY A 29 11.02 3.79 -13.60
CA GLY A 29 10.26 2.71 -14.25
C GLY A 29 9.65 1.69 -13.29
N MET A 30 9.67 1.97 -11.98
CA MET A 30 8.99 1.19 -10.95
C MET A 30 7.78 1.96 -10.44
N LYS A 31 6.67 1.27 -10.20
CA LYS A 31 5.46 1.85 -9.64
C LYS A 31 5.13 1.22 -8.30
N TRP A 32 4.60 2.00 -7.36
CA TRP A 32 4.13 1.48 -6.09
C TRP A 32 2.97 2.28 -5.51
N ILE A 33 2.19 1.64 -4.65
CA ILE A 33 1.21 2.28 -3.76
C ILE A 33 1.16 1.48 -2.46
N CYS A 34 0.96 2.16 -1.34
CA CYS A 34 0.84 1.51 -0.03
C CYS A 34 -0.42 1.98 0.69
N GLY A 35 -1.10 1.06 1.37
CA GLY A 35 -2.37 1.32 2.03
C GLY A 35 -2.97 0.05 2.62
N GLY A 36 -4.28 -0.11 2.49
CA GLY A 36 -4.99 -1.29 2.97
C GLY A 36 -5.51 -1.20 4.41
N VAL A 37 -5.42 -0.03 5.05
CA VAL A 37 -6.06 0.25 6.34
C VAL A 37 -7.54 0.59 6.12
N GLY A 38 -8.44 -0.10 6.83
CA GLY A 38 -9.88 0.10 6.70
C GLY A 38 -10.46 -0.41 5.37
N ALA A 39 -11.78 -0.37 5.23
CA ALA A 39 -12.47 -0.96 4.08
C ALA A 39 -12.15 -0.23 2.76
N ASP A 40 -12.07 1.10 2.78
CA ASP A 40 -11.84 1.89 1.58
C ASP A 40 -10.42 1.72 1.05
N GLY A 41 -9.41 1.73 1.94
CA GLY A 41 -8.02 1.46 1.56
C GLY A 41 -7.83 0.06 0.99
N ARG A 42 -8.59 -0.95 1.45
CA ARG A 42 -8.56 -2.29 0.84
C ARG A 42 -9.18 -2.30 -0.55
N ARG A 43 -10.32 -1.62 -0.76
CA ARG A 43 -10.98 -1.52 -2.07
C ARG A 43 -10.10 -0.83 -3.11
N GLU A 44 -9.42 0.24 -2.69
CA GLU A 44 -8.47 0.97 -3.51
C GLU A 44 -7.34 0.06 -3.99
N LEU A 45 -6.70 -0.69 -3.07
CA LEU A 45 -5.63 -1.60 -3.45
C LEU A 45 -6.13 -2.79 -4.29
N ALA A 46 -7.30 -3.35 -3.96
CA ALA A 46 -7.89 -4.44 -4.74
C ALA A 46 -8.10 -4.06 -6.21
N ALA A 47 -8.49 -2.81 -6.49
CA ALA A 47 -8.65 -2.32 -7.86
C ALA A 47 -7.31 -2.23 -8.64
N LEU A 48 -6.18 -2.19 -7.94
CA LEU A 48 -4.84 -2.05 -8.51
C LEU A 48 -4.01 -3.35 -8.45
N GLU A 49 -4.49 -4.40 -7.78
CA GLU A 49 -3.72 -5.63 -7.54
C GLU A 49 -3.25 -6.28 -8.84
N SER A 50 -4.08 -6.26 -9.89
CA SER A 50 -3.74 -6.81 -11.22
C SER A 50 -2.56 -6.10 -11.91
N GLN A 51 -2.21 -4.89 -11.49
CA GLN A 51 -1.09 -4.13 -12.03
C GLN A 51 0.23 -4.44 -11.31
N ALA A 52 0.17 -5.10 -10.15
CA ALA A 52 1.32 -5.42 -9.34
C ALA A 52 1.88 -6.80 -9.70
N ASN A 53 3.21 -6.92 -9.66
CA ASN A 53 3.91 -8.20 -9.77
C ASN A 53 4.72 -8.54 -8.50
N LEU A 54 4.75 -7.63 -7.53
CA LEU A 54 5.30 -7.81 -6.19
C LEU A 54 4.39 -7.14 -5.17
N THR A 55 4.07 -7.85 -4.09
CA THR A 55 3.29 -7.35 -2.97
C THR A 55 4.10 -7.48 -1.70
N LEU A 56 4.22 -6.40 -0.94
CA LEU A 56 4.87 -6.39 0.38
C LEU A 56 3.81 -6.27 1.46
N THR A 57 3.93 -7.08 2.51
CA THR A 57 3.07 -6.98 3.69
C THR A 57 3.91 -6.83 4.94
N PHE A 58 3.58 -5.88 5.80
CA PHE A 58 4.31 -5.59 7.04
C PHE A 58 3.48 -5.98 8.26
N VAL A 59 4.04 -6.84 9.10
CA VAL A 59 3.32 -7.42 10.24
C VAL A 59 4.20 -7.57 11.48
N THR A 60 3.60 -7.78 12.65
CA THR A 60 4.31 -8.23 13.86
C THR A 60 4.38 -9.75 13.97
N VAL A 61 5.41 -10.29 14.65
CA VAL A 61 5.67 -11.74 14.73
C VAL A 61 4.70 -12.55 15.61
N LYS A 62 4.25 -12.05 16.78
CA LYS A 62 3.41 -12.87 17.69
C LYS A 62 1.96 -13.00 17.23
N ARG A 63 1.43 -12.00 16.52
CA ARG A 63 -0.01 -11.96 16.19
C ARG A 63 -0.34 -11.44 14.80
N GLY A 64 0.65 -11.10 13.97
CA GLY A 64 0.40 -10.59 12.63
C GLY A 64 -0.22 -9.20 12.63
N GLY A 65 0.05 -8.37 13.64
CA GLY A 65 -0.49 -7.00 13.70
C GLY A 65 0.05 -6.20 12.53
N TYR A 66 -0.81 -5.51 11.80
CA TYR A 66 -0.43 -4.74 10.62
C TYR A 66 0.35 -3.47 11.00
N LEU A 67 1.36 -3.14 10.19
CA LEU A 67 2.28 -2.03 10.45
C LEU A 67 2.24 -1.00 9.32
N ALA A 68 2.21 0.28 9.69
CA ALA A 68 2.46 1.41 8.80
C ALA A 68 3.81 2.06 9.13
N ASP A 69 4.16 3.15 8.46
CA ASP A 69 5.40 3.91 8.63
C ASP A 69 6.69 3.07 8.50
N VAL A 70 6.63 2.04 7.66
CA VAL A 70 7.78 1.17 7.37
C VAL A 70 8.62 1.80 6.28
N GLY A 71 9.89 2.11 6.58
CA GLY A 71 10.84 2.55 5.58
C GLY A 71 11.29 1.37 4.71
N VAL A 72 11.10 1.46 3.40
CA VAL A 72 11.41 0.40 2.43
C VAL A 72 12.50 0.84 1.47
N GLN A 73 13.45 -0.05 1.21
CA GLN A 73 14.48 0.11 0.20
C GLN A 73 14.56 -1.17 -0.66
N LEU A 74 14.46 -0.99 -1.97
CA LEU A 74 14.61 -2.05 -2.97
C LEU A 74 15.95 -1.89 -3.68
N TYR A 75 16.80 -2.92 -3.61
CA TYR A 75 18.08 -2.98 -4.30
C TYR A 75 18.00 -4.01 -5.41
N GLY A 76 18.55 -3.70 -6.59
CA GLY A 76 18.80 -4.71 -7.61
C GLY A 76 19.92 -5.67 -7.21
N ALA A 77 20.02 -6.81 -7.90
CA ALA A 77 21.10 -7.78 -7.68
C ALA A 77 22.49 -7.12 -7.77
N GLY A 78 23.27 -7.20 -6.69
CA GLY A 78 24.62 -6.63 -6.60
C GLY A 78 24.67 -5.10 -6.54
N ALA A 79 23.53 -4.40 -6.54
CA ALA A 79 23.49 -2.95 -6.46
C ALA A 79 23.91 -2.45 -5.07
N LYS A 80 24.76 -1.43 -5.03
CA LYS A 80 25.21 -0.79 -3.78
C LYS A 80 24.24 0.27 -3.25
N SER A 81 23.46 0.89 -4.15
CA SER A 81 22.44 1.89 -3.83
C SER A 81 21.03 1.35 -4.12
N PRO A 82 20.00 1.82 -3.40
CA PRO A 82 18.64 1.42 -3.67
C PRO A 82 18.19 1.95 -5.04
N LEU A 83 17.44 1.14 -5.76
CA LEU A 83 16.75 1.52 -7.00
C LEU A 83 15.41 2.20 -6.71
N LEU A 84 14.80 1.87 -5.58
CA LEU A 84 13.56 2.45 -5.08
C LEU A 84 13.63 2.59 -3.57
N GLN A 85 13.15 3.72 -3.04
CA GLN A 85 13.05 4.00 -1.61
C GLN A 85 11.76 4.78 -1.32
N PHE A 86 11.00 4.35 -0.33
CA PHE A 86 9.79 5.02 0.11
C PHE A 86 9.45 4.65 1.56
N THR A 87 8.52 5.38 2.17
CA THR A 87 7.90 5.02 3.45
C THR A 87 6.48 4.50 3.18
N ALA A 88 6.17 3.32 3.67
CA ALA A 88 4.87 2.69 3.51
C ALA A 88 3.86 3.27 4.51
N GLY A 89 2.89 4.05 4.05
CA GLY A 89 1.81 4.59 4.89
C GLY A 89 0.75 3.56 5.32
N GLY A 90 0.92 2.30 4.97
CA GLY A 90 0.00 1.21 5.30
C GLY A 90 0.68 -0.16 5.19
N PRO A 91 0.02 -1.22 5.70
CA PRO A 91 0.63 -2.53 5.85
C PRO A 91 0.80 -3.30 4.55
N LEU A 92 0.09 -2.92 3.48
CA LEU A 92 0.24 -3.54 2.18
C LEU A 92 0.79 -2.52 1.19
N CYS A 93 1.83 -2.93 0.46
CA CYS A 93 2.27 -2.23 -0.73
C CYS A 93 2.12 -3.11 -1.97
N LEU A 94 1.56 -2.54 -3.02
CA LEU A 94 1.52 -3.11 -4.36
C LEU A 94 2.63 -2.47 -5.19
N LEU A 95 3.49 -3.29 -5.79
CA LEU A 95 4.62 -2.84 -6.60
C LEU A 95 4.56 -3.47 -7.99
N ALA A 96 4.83 -2.66 -9.00
CA ALA A 96 5.15 -3.08 -10.35
C ALA A 96 6.62 -2.76 -10.60
N VAL A 97 7.46 -3.80 -10.64
CA VAL A 97 8.91 -3.69 -10.83
C VAL A 97 9.36 -4.50 -12.04
N PRO A 98 10.49 -4.17 -12.68
CA PRO A 98 11.07 -5.04 -13.71
C PRO A 98 11.28 -6.47 -13.20
N ALA A 99 11.24 -7.45 -14.10
CA ALA A 99 11.60 -8.82 -13.76
C ALA A 99 13.09 -8.88 -13.34
N GLY A 100 13.39 -9.55 -12.23
CA GLY A 100 14.74 -9.57 -11.69
C GLY A 100 14.83 -10.05 -10.26
N ARG A 101 16.06 -10.09 -9.76
CA ARG A 101 16.37 -10.38 -8.35
C ARG A 101 16.56 -9.09 -7.60
N TYR A 102 15.91 -9.01 -6.44
CA TYR A 102 15.89 -7.87 -5.57
C TYR A 102 16.27 -8.26 -4.16
N ARG A 103 17.00 -7.38 -3.48
CA ARG A 103 17.12 -7.38 -2.03
C ARG A 103 16.22 -6.30 -1.49
N ILE A 104 15.30 -6.68 -0.62
CA ILE A 104 14.30 -5.82 -0.01
C ILE A 104 14.72 -5.60 1.42
N GLU A 105 14.98 -4.35 1.79
CA GLU A 105 15.20 -3.95 3.16
C GLU A 105 14.00 -3.16 3.66
N ALA A 106 13.54 -3.49 4.86
CA ALA A 106 12.47 -2.77 5.52
C ALA A 106 12.86 -2.44 6.97
N ALA A 107 12.57 -1.22 7.40
CA ALA A 107 12.95 -0.70 8.70
C ALA A 107 11.72 -0.12 9.40
N PHE A 108 11.55 -0.49 10.66
CA PHE A 108 10.42 -0.07 11.47
C PHE A 108 10.78 -0.17 12.96
N GLY A 109 10.47 0.87 13.74
CA GLY A 109 10.72 0.89 15.20
C GLY A 109 12.17 0.58 15.60
N GLY A 110 13.16 0.99 14.79
CA GLY A 110 14.58 0.68 15.01
C GLY A 110 15.01 -0.74 14.61
N ALA A 111 14.07 -1.64 14.32
CA ALA A 111 14.35 -2.96 13.77
C ALA A 111 14.50 -2.90 12.24
N LYS A 112 15.41 -3.72 11.70
CA LYS A 112 15.61 -3.89 10.25
C LYS A 112 15.37 -5.34 9.84
N ARG A 113 14.72 -5.52 8.69
CA ARG A 113 14.51 -6.79 8.01
C ARG A 113 15.08 -6.72 6.62
N SER A 114 15.66 -7.82 6.16
CA SER A 114 16.19 -7.96 4.81
C SER A 114 15.77 -9.30 4.24
N THR A 115 15.32 -9.33 2.99
CA THR A 115 14.99 -10.56 2.28
C THR A 115 15.34 -10.42 0.80
N GLU A 116 15.67 -11.54 0.17
CA GLU A 116 15.77 -11.62 -1.28
C GLU A 116 14.41 -12.01 -1.89
N ALA A 117 14.14 -11.48 -3.08
CA ALA A 117 12.92 -11.73 -3.83
C ALA A 117 13.26 -11.81 -5.33
N SER A 118 12.64 -12.76 -6.04
CA SER A 118 12.83 -12.94 -7.47
C SER A 118 11.50 -12.75 -8.20
N VAL A 119 11.35 -11.62 -8.90
CA VAL A 119 10.16 -11.32 -9.68
C VAL A 119 10.34 -11.90 -11.08
N ALA A 120 9.48 -12.85 -11.46
CA ALA A 120 9.53 -13.48 -12.77
C ALA A 120 8.84 -12.62 -13.83
N LYS A 121 9.33 -12.70 -15.07
CA LYS A 121 8.79 -11.93 -16.22
C LYS A 121 7.34 -12.30 -16.54
N ASP A 122 7.00 -13.57 -16.40
CA ASP A 122 5.71 -14.14 -16.80
C ASP A 122 4.95 -14.72 -15.59
N ALA A 123 5.09 -14.08 -14.42
CA ALA A 123 4.42 -14.52 -13.20
C ALA A 123 2.89 -14.44 -13.36
N LYS A 124 2.19 -15.55 -13.14
CA LYS A 124 0.71 -15.58 -13.17
C LYS A 124 0.07 -14.85 -11.99
N HIS A 125 0.82 -14.71 -10.90
CA HIS A 125 0.42 -14.03 -9.67
C HIS A 125 1.58 -13.17 -9.18
N ALA A 126 1.26 -12.06 -8.52
CA ALA A 126 2.27 -11.25 -7.85
C ALA A 126 3.05 -12.08 -6.82
N LEU A 127 4.37 -11.88 -6.77
CA LEU A 127 5.18 -12.43 -5.68
C LEU A 127 4.77 -11.74 -4.38
N ARG A 128 4.38 -12.51 -3.36
CA ARG A 128 4.00 -11.96 -2.06
C ARG A 128 5.13 -12.15 -1.05
N VAL A 129 5.56 -11.06 -0.40
CA VAL A 129 6.64 -11.05 0.59
C VAL A 129 6.11 -10.44 1.89
N ALA A 130 6.11 -11.24 2.96
CA ALA A 130 5.76 -10.76 4.29
C ALA A 130 7.04 -10.44 5.08
N LEU A 131 7.12 -9.22 5.61
CA LEU A 131 8.21 -8.75 6.46
C LEU A 131 7.68 -8.61 7.89
N ALA A 132 8.06 -9.57 8.74
CA ALA A 132 7.59 -9.65 10.11
C ALA A 132 8.57 -8.99 11.09
N PHE A 133 8.12 -8.01 11.84
CA PHE A 133 8.90 -7.27 12.83
C PHE A 133 8.63 -7.79 14.25
N PRO A 134 9.57 -7.64 15.19
CA PRO A 134 9.29 -7.91 16.60
C PRO A 134 8.07 -7.12 17.06
N ASP A 135 7.19 -7.73 17.86
CA ASP A 135 6.16 -6.97 18.56
C ASP A 135 6.80 -5.95 19.53
N GLU A 136 6.05 -4.88 19.81
CA GLU A 136 6.39 -3.81 20.76
C GLU A 136 7.02 -4.25 22.10
N PRO A 137 7.89 -3.39 22.68
CA PRO A 137 7.42 -2.29 23.53
C PRO A 137 7.78 -0.92 22.93
N TRP A 138 7.15 -0.55 21.82
CA TRP A 138 6.99 0.86 21.45
C TRP A 138 5.66 1.34 22.14
N ASP A 139 4.98 2.42 21.82
CA ASP A 139 4.07 3.17 22.74
C ASP A 139 2.69 2.57 23.13
N GLY A 140 2.45 1.26 22.99
CA GLY A 140 1.29 0.54 23.55
C GLY A 140 0.09 0.41 22.61
N ILE A 141 0.23 0.74 21.32
CA ILE A 141 -0.84 0.59 20.33
C ILE A 141 -0.92 -0.87 19.87
N ARG A 142 -2.10 -1.48 20.04
CA ARG A 142 -2.39 -2.88 19.67
C ARG A 142 -3.28 -2.92 18.45
N ALA A 143 -3.02 -3.86 17.53
CA ALA A 143 -3.95 -4.18 16.45
C ALA A 143 -5.33 -4.55 17.03
N SER A 144 -6.36 -3.83 16.57
CA SER A 144 -7.77 -4.07 16.86
C SER A 144 -8.24 -5.42 16.30
N ASP A 145 -9.37 -5.91 16.80
CA ASP A 145 -9.94 -7.17 16.31
C ASP A 145 -10.48 -7.06 14.87
N GLU A 146 -10.72 -5.84 14.40
CA GLU A 146 -11.01 -5.57 13.00
C GLU A 146 -9.76 -5.81 12.15
N GLU A 147 -8.62 -5.20 12.50
CA GLU A 147 -7.35 -5.39 11.77
C GLU A 147 -6.93 -6.87 11.74
N LYS A 148 -7.12 -7.60 12.84
CA LYS A 148 -6.85 -9.05 12.88
C LYS A 148 -7.73 -9.87 11.97
N ARG A 149 -9.00 -9.48 11.78
CA ARG A 149 -9.91 -10.16 10.86
C ARG A 149 -9.50 -9.91 9.42
N GLN A 150 -9.17 -8.65 9.11
CA GLN A 150 -8.70 -8.24 7.80
C GLN A 150 -7.40 -8.95 7.39
N ALA A 151 -6.51 -9.27 8.36
CA ALA A 151 -5.30 -10.05 8.09
C ALA A 151 -5.52 -11.49 7.62
N LYS A 152 -6.72 -12.03 7.85
CA LYS A 152 -7.09 -13.38 7.44
C LYS A 152 -7.92 -13.40 6.17
N GLU A 153 -8.41 -12.24 5.72
CA GLU A 153 -9.13 -12.14 4.47
C GLU A 153 -8.13 -12.38 3.32
N PRO A 154 -8.47 -13.25 2.36
CA PRO A 154 -7.72 -13.28 1.12
C PRO A 154 -7.85 -11.91 0.44
N TRP A 155 -6.74 -11.47 -0.14
CA TRP A 155 -6.72 -10.37 -1.10
C TRP A 155 -7.36 -10.86 -2.40
#